data_AF-A0A2E0M3E6-F1
#
_entry.id   AF-A0A2E0M3E6-F1
#
_cell.length_a   1.000
_cell.length_b   1.000
_cell.length_c   1.000
_cell.angle_alpha   90.00
_cell.angle_beta   90.00
_cell.angle_gamma   90.00
#
_symmetry.space_group_name_H-M   'P 1'
#
loop_
_entity.id
_entity.type
_entity.pdbx_description
1 polymer ?
#
loop_
_entity_poly.entity_id
_entity_poly.type
_entity_poly.pdbx_seq_one_letter_code
_entity_poly.pdbx_strand_id
1 'polypeptide(L)'
;MGNHTKPFDEEMDQRSYTVAENWGGQINFMFPLDRRGLAQCRRIAARQEEKMRLDYELTRMLRCAELQRKGFMLAEGTRVYTMCNDVVPIVKYEKNRKIAFEEHLETNCTKIPKDKFKPWQKQKYQCPKTQKK
;
A
#
# COMPACT_ATOMS: atom_id res chain seq x y z
N MET A 1 -15.24 -39.55 20.22
CA MET A 1 -15.43 -39.31 21.67
C MET A 1 -16.90 -39.53 22.00
N GLY A 2 -17.31 -40.81 22.12
CA GLY A 2 -18.67 -41.16 22.53
C GLY A 2 -18.67 -41.47 24.02
N ASN A 3 -19.43 -40.72 24.81
CA ASN A 3 -19.65 -41.05 26.21
C ASN A 3 -20.65 -42.21 26.27
N HIS A 4 -20.15 -43.42 26.51
CA HIS A 4 -20.98 -44.59 26.78
C HIS A 4 -21.31 -44.63 28.28
N THR A 5 -22.40 -44.01 28.71
CA THR A 5 -22.97 -44.30 30.02
C THR A 5 -23.85 -45.53 29.91
N LYS A 6 -23.34 -46.66 30.43
CA LYS A 6 -24.11 -47.88 30.63
C LYS A 6 -24.86 -47.75 31.97
N PRO A 7 -26.20 -47.74 32.01
CA PRO A 7 -26.89 -47.99 33.27
C PRO A 7 -26.71 -49.46 33.62
N PHE A 8 -26.10 -49.74 34.77
CA PHE A 8 -26.06 -51.08 35.35
C PHE A 8 -27.37 -51.31 36.12
N ASP A 9 -28.00 -52.46 35.90
CA ASP A 9 -29.08 -52.95 36.76
C ASP A 9 -28.49 -53.79 37.91
N GLU A 10 -29.26 -54.06 38.96
CA GLU A 10 -28.80 -54.57 40.28
C GLU A 10 -28.04 -55.92 40.22
N GLU A 11 -28.14 -56.68 39.12
CA GLU A 11 -27.44 -57.95 38.89
C GLU A 11 -26.30 -57.88 37.85
N MET A 12 -25.89 -56.69 37.41
CA MET A 12 -24.69 -56.46 36.57
C MET A 12 -24.64 -57.25 35.24
N ASP A 13 -25.78 -57.67 34.68
CA ASP A 13 -25.87 -58.37 33.39
C ASP A 13 -26.47 -57.51 32.27
N GLN A 14 -25.81 -57.52 31.09
CA GLN A 14 -26.19 -56.72 29.91
C GLN A 14 -27.21 -57.46 29.04
N ARG A 15 -28.52 -57.12 29.12
CA ARG A 15 -29.57 -57.90 28.43
C ARG A 15 -29.92 -57.55 26.98
N SER A 16 -29.38 -56.51 26.36
CA SER A 16 -29.42 -56.38 24.89
C SER A 16 -28.41 -55.36 24.34
N TYR A 17 -27.51 -55.84 23.49
CA TYR A 17 -26.54 -55.04 22.75
C TYR A 17 -27.17 -54.64 21.40
N THR A 18 -27.95 -53.57 21.36
CA THR A 18 -28.12 -52.82 20.12
C THR A 18 -27.08 -51.71 20.12
N VAL A 19 -25.81 -52.04 19.85
CA VAL A 19 -24.85 -51.01 19.46
C VAL A 19 -25.09 -50.70 18.00
N ALA A 20 -25.87 -49.65 17.78
CA ALA A 20 -25.89 -48.99 16.49
C ALA A 20 -24.58 -48.21 16.35
N GLU A 21 -23.63 -48.74 15.60
CA GLU A 21 -22.48 -47.99 15.13
C GLU A 21 -22.95 -46.98 14.08
N ASN A 22 -23.24 -45.76 14.52
CA ASN A 22 -23.63 -44.68 13.62
C ASN A 22 -22.38 -44.10 12.93
N TRP A 23 -21.85 -44.79 11.92
CA TRP A 23 -20.88 -44.21 10.99
C TRP A 23 -21.63 -43.34 9.98
N GLY A 24 -21.67 -42.04 10.22
CA GLY A 24 -22.36 -41.07 9.36
C GLY A 24 -21.45 -39.92 8.95
N GLY A 25 -21.15 -39.81 7.65
CA GLY A 25 -20.65 -38.58 7.06
C GLY A 25 -21.82 -37.79 6.48
N GLN A 26 -22.05 -36.57 6.96
CA GLN A 26 -23.10 -35.70 6.43
C GLN A 26 -22.51 -34.74 5.40
N ILE A 27 -22.96 -34.83 4.15
CA ILE A 27 -22.62 -33.88 3.09
C ILE A 27 -23.80 -32.91 2.94
N ASN A 28 -23.60 -31.65 3.34
CA ASN A 28 -24.61 -30.60 3.22
C ASN A 28 -24.29 -29.70 2.01
N PHE A 29 -25.19 -29.66 1.04
CA PHE A 29 -25.11 -28.74 -0.09
C PHE A 29 -26.03 -27.54 0.15
N MET A 30 -25.45 -26.37 0.43
CA MET A 30 -26.21 -25.13 0.53
C MET A 30 -26.13 -24.37 -0.79
N PHE A 31 -27.26 -24.23 -1.48
CA PHE A 31 -27.37 -23.41 -2.67
C PHE A 31 -28.04 -22.07 -2.32
N PRO A 32 -27.30 -20.96 -2.32
CA PRO A 32 -27.88 -19.65 -2.08
C PRO A 32 -28.81 -19.28 -3.25
N LEU A 33 -30.09 -19.11 -2.96
CA LEU A 33 -31.11 -18.67 -3.93
C LEU A 33 -31.01 -17.16 -4.23
N ASP A 34 -30.35 -16.37 -3.37
CA ASP A 34 -30.15 -14.93 -3.57
C ASP A 34 -28.88 -14.63 -4.39
N ARG A 35 -29.08 -14.41 -5.69
CA ARG A 35 -28.02 -13.98 -6.61
C ARG A 35 -27.68 -12.50 -6.48
N ARG A 36 -28.60 -11.66 -5.98
CA ARG A 36 -28.40 -10.20 -5.90
C ARG A 36 -27.51 -9.83 -4.72
N GLY A 37 -27.74 -10.43 -3.54
CA GLY A 37 -26.86 -10.26 -2.37
C GLY A 37 -25.42 -10.69 -2.66
N LEU A 38 -25.23 -11.85 -3.30
CA LEU A 38 -23.89 -12.32 -3.70
C LEU A 38 -23.20 -11.37 -4.69
N ALA A 39 -23.93 -10.84 -5.66
CA ALA A 39 -23.38 -9.87 -6.61
C ALA A 39 -22.97 -8.57 -5.91
N GLN A 40 -23.75 -8.11 -4.93
CA GLN A 40 -23.42 -6.94 -4.13
C GLN A 40 -22.19 -7.17 -3.25
N CYS A 41 -22.09 -8.31 -2.56
CA CYS A 41 -20.92 -8.68 -1.77
C CYS A 41 -19.65 -8.75 -2.65
N ARG A 42 -19.74 -9.32 -3.86
CA ARG A 42 -18.62 -9.34 -4.82
C ARG A 42 -18.19 -7.93 -5.24
N ARG A 43 -19.14 -7.01 -5.47
CA ARG A 43 -18.82 -5.60 -5.80
C ARG A 43 -18.19 -4.84 -4.63
N ILE A 44 -18.56 -5.18 -3.40
CA ILE A 44 -17.96 -4.60 -2.19
C ILE A 44 -16.55 -5.16 -2.01
N ALA A 45 -16.36 -6.46 -2.18
CA ALA A 45 -15.05 -7.10 -2.12
C ALA A 45 -14.08 -6.51 -3.15
N ALA A 46 -14.50 -6.32 -4.40
CA ALA A 46 -13.68 -5.69 -5.43
C ALA A 46 -13.23 -4.26 -5.04
N ARG A 47 -14.14 -3.45 -4.50
CA ARG A 47 -13.80 -2.11 -3.99
C ARG A 47 -12.88 -2.16 -2.77
N GLN A 48 -13.03 -3.19 -1.93
CA GLN A 48 -12.17 -3.39 -0.77
C GLN A 48 -10.75 -3.74 -1.20
N GLU A 49 -10.58 -4.55 -2.24
CA GLU A 49 -9.27 -4.86 -2.81
C GLU A 49 -8.57 -3.62 -3.37
N GLU A 50 -9.27 -2.79 -4.14
CA GLU A 50 -8.76 -1.51 -4.65
C GLU A 50 -8.34 -0.58 -3.51
N LYS A 51 -9.18 -0.49 -2.46
CA LYS A 51 -8.88 0.31 -1.28
C LYS A 51 -7.64 -0.20 -0.54
N MET A 52 -7.51 -1.52 -0.34
CA MET A 52 -6.34 -2.11 0.34
C MET A 52 -5.03 -1.80 -0.40
N ARG A 53 -5.07 -1.77 -1.74
CA ARG A 53 -3.92 -1.37 -2.56
C ARG A 53 -3.54 0.10 -2.35
N LEU A 54 -4.51 1.01 -2.37
CA LEU A 54 -4.27 2.43 -2.12
C LEU A 54 -3.80 2.69 -0.69
N ASP A 55 -4.40 2.01 0.30
CA ASP A 55 -4.03 2.12 1.70
C ASP A 55 -2.59 1.64 1.96
N TYR A 56 -2.11 0.64 1.22
CA TYR A 56 -0.71 0.22 1.26
C TYR A 56 0.24 1.35 0.81
N GLU A 57 -0.08 2.02 -0.29
CA GLU A 57 0.71 3.14 -0.82
C GLU A 57 0.68 4.34 0.14
N LEU A 58 -0.48 4.68 0.68
CA LEU A 58 -0.63 5.76 1.64
C LEU A 58 0.13 5.48 2.94
N THR A 59 0.03 4.26 3.47
CA THR A 59 0.75 3.85 4.68
C THR A 59 2.25 3.93 4.46
N ARG A 60 2.74 3.52 3.28
CA ARG A 60 4.13 3.66 2.88
C ARG A 60 4.58 5.12 2.90
N MET A 61 3.82 6.03 2.29
CA MET A 61 4.15 7.46 2.29
C MET A 61 4.19 8.05 3.70
N LEU A 62 3.17 7.74 4.52
CA LEU A 62 3.05 8.25 5.88
C LEU A 62 4.22 7.78 6.77
N ARG A 63 4.57 6.49 6.70
CA ARG A 63 5.69 5.94 7.48
C ARG A 63 7.03 6.49 7.04
N CYS A 64 7.26 6.64 5.73
CA CYS A 64 8.47 7.30 5.23
C CYS A 64 8.57 8.75 5.71
N ALA A 65 7.48 9.52 5.66
CA ALA A 65 7.45 10.89 6.16
C ALA A 65 7.67 10.99 7.68
N GLU A 66 7.15 10.04 8.46
CA GLU A 66 7.43 9.93 9.90
C GLU A 66 8.90 9.63 10.20
N LEU A 67 9.50 8.68 9.48
CA LEU A 67 10.94 8.35 9.63
C LEU A 67 11.81 9.55 9.34
N GLN A 68 11.53 10.28 8.25
CA GLN A 68 12.26 11.50 7.89
C GLN A 68 12.11 12.59 8.95
N ARG A 69 10.90 12.81 9.48
CA ARG A 69 10.67 13.78 10.57
C ARG A 69 11.45 13.44 11.84
N LYS A 70 11.63 12.15 12.11
CA LYS A 70 12.43 11.65 13.24
C LYS A 70 13.94 11.63 12.96
N GLY A 71 14.37 11.92 11.74
CA GLY A 71 15.78 11.89 11.34
C GLY A 71 16.32 10.49 11.07
N PHE A 72 15.47 9.49 10.88
CA PHE A 72 15.89 8.13 10.53
C PHE A 72 15.90 7.93 9.01
N MET A 73 16.90 7.18 8.54
CA MET A 73 17.02 6.74 7.16
C MET A 73 17.12 5.21 7.11
N LEU A 74 16.62 4.62 6.02
CA LEU A 74 16.80 3.19 5.78
C LEU A 74 18.25 2.92 5.39
N ALA A 75 18.79 1.81 5.86
CA ALA A 75 20.15 1.40 5.50
C ALA A 75 20.26 1.10 3.99
N GLU A 76 21.35 1.57 3.40
CA GLU A 76 21.69 1.30 2.00
C GLU A 76 21.89 -0.20 1.76
N GLY A 77 21.63 -0.67 0.53
CA GLY A 77 21.76 -2.09 0.18
C GLY A 77 20.66 -3.02 0.72
N THR A 78 19.73 -2.51 1.51
CA THR A 78 18.57 -3.28 1.97
C THR A 78 17.47 -3.32 0.92
N ARG A 79 16.67 -4.40 0.92
CA ARG A 79 15.52 -4.58 0.01
C ARG A 79 14.54 -3.39 0.02
N VAL A 80 14.41 -2.72 1.16
CA VAL A 80 13.43 -1.65 1.39
C VAL A 80 14.01 -0.25 1.20
N TYR A 81 15.31 -0.11 0.91
CA TYR A 81 15.95 1.21 0.77
C TYR A 81 15.22 2.12 -0.22
N THR A 82 14.76 1.56 -1.35
CA THR A 82 14.02 2.29 -2.39
C THR A 82 12.57 2.63 -2.03
N MET A 83 12.06 2.14 -0.89
CA MET A 83 10.68 2.33 -0.48
C MET A 83 10.37 3.80 -0.20
N CYS A 84 11.32 4.60 0.27
CA CYS A 84 11.05 6.02 0.60
C CYS A 84 11.52 7.01 -0.48
N ASN A 85 11.90 6.54 -1.67
CA ASN A 85 12.40 7.39 -2.75
C ASN A 85 11.36 8.40 -3.26
N ASP A 86 10.09 8.03 -3.23
CA ASP A 86 8.99 8.86 -3.75
C ASP A 86 8.65 10.03 -2.81
N VAL A 87 9.07 9.97 -1.54
CA VAL A 87 8.76 10.98 -0.52
C VAL A 87 10.01 11.82 -0.26
N VAL A 88 9.99 13.07 -0.71
CA VAL A 88 11.07 14.04 -0.51
C VAL A 88 10.60 15.23 0.33
N PRO A 89 11.45 15.77 1.23
CA PRO A 89 11.10 16.97 1.97
C PRO A 89 11.05 18.19 1.04
N ILE A 90 10.16 19.12 1.34
CA ILE A 90 9.91 20.33 0.52
C ILE A 90 11.19 21.14 0.30
N VAL A 91 12.03 21.28 1.33
CA VAL A 91 13.31 22.00 1.25
C VAL A 91 14.26 21.37 0.22
N LYS A 92 14.32 20.03 0.17
CA LYS A 92 15.14 19.31 -0.82
C LYS A 92 14.56 19.48 -2.22
N TYR A 93 13.23 19.44 -2.35
CA TYR A 93 12.55 19.68 -3.62
C TYR A 93 12.85 21.08 -4.18
N GLU A 94 12.74 22.13 -3.36
CA GLU A 94 13.02 23.50 -3.78
C GLU A 94 14.48 23.69 -4.22
N LYS A 95 15.43 23.07 -3.50
CA LYS A 95 16.84 23.10 -3.86
C LYS A 95 17.07 22.44 -5.23
N ASN A 96 16.54 21.23 -5.43
CA ASN A 96 16.68 20.50 -6.68
C ASN A 96 16.01 21.25 -7.85
N ARG A 97 14.85 21.89 -7.61
CA ARG A 97 14.17 22.70 -8.62
C ARG A 97 15.00 23.91 -9.04
N LYS A 98 15.66 24.59 -8.10
CA LYS A 98 16.55 25.73 -8.39
C LYS A 98 17.76 25.29 -9.22
N ILE A 99 18.39 24.18 -8.83
CA ILE A 99 19.53 23.62 -9.57
C ILE A 99 19.12 23.25 -10.99
N ALA A 100 18.02 22.50 -11.15
CA ALA A 100 17.51 22.12 -12.46
C ALA A 100 17.14 23.34 -13.33
N PHE A 101 16.63 24.41 -12.71
CA PHE A 101 16.34 25.66 -13.40
C PHE A 101 17.63 26.37 -13.85
N GLU A 102 18.65 26.42 -12.99
CA GLU A 102 19.96 27.00 -13.33
C GLU A 102 20.64 26.20 -14.45
N GLU A 103 20.67 24.87 -14.38
CA GLU A 103 21.17 23.99 -15.43
C GLU A 103 20.44 24.21 -16.76
N HIS A 104 19.11 24.34 -16.72
CA HIS A 104 18.31 24.64 -17.91
C HIS A 104 18.66 26.02 -18.51
N LEU A 105 18.89 27.04 -17.67
CA LEU A 105 19.30 28.36 -18.13
C LEU A 105 20.69 28.33 -18.80
N GLU A 106 21.62 27.56 -18.27
CA GLU A 106 22.96 27.46 -18.84
C GLU A 106 23.02 26.72 -20.16
N THR A 107 22.18 25.68 -20.32
CA THR A 107 22.15 24.84 -21.52
C THR A 107 21.34 25.45 -22.66
N ASN A 108 20.21 26.09 -22.36
CA ASN A 108 19.25 26.53 -23.40
C ASN A 108 19.27 28.04 -23.68
N CYS A 109 19.94 28.84 -22.85
CA CYS A 109 19.88 30.29 -22.94
C CYS A 109 21.26 30.91 -23.14
N THR A 110 21.31 32.02 -23.88
CA THR A 110 22.56 32.76 -24.06
C THR A 110 22.82 33.67 -22.86
N LYS A 111 24.06 33.65 -22.36
CA LYS A 111 24.50 34.52 -21.25
C LYS A 111 24.62 35.95 -21.76
N ILE A 112 23.93 36.90 -21.11
CA ILE A 112 24.04 38.32 -21.46
C ILE A 112 25.36 38.86 -20.88
N PRO A 113 26.19 39.59 -21.65
CA PRO A 113 27.44 40.16 -21.15
C PRO A 113 27.23 41.10 -19.95
N LYS A 114 28.17 41.08 -18.99
CA LYS A 114 28.11 41.88 -17.74
C LYS A 114 28.08 43.39 -17.98
N ASP A 115 28.64 43.84 -19.10
CA ASP A 115 28.69 45.26 -19.48
C ASP A 115 27.28 45.85 -19.76
N LYS A 116 26.29 44.98 -20.00
CA LYS A 116 24.90 45.40 -20.28
C LYS A 116 24.03 45.50 -19.02
N PHE A 117 24.58 45.29 -17.83
CA PHE A 117 23.81 45.40 -16.58
C PHE A 117 24.65 45.90 -15.39
N LYS A 118 23.96 46.31 -14.31
CA LYS A 118 24.60 46.86 -13.12
C LYS A 118 25.37 45.76 -12.37
N PRO A 119 26.59 46.01 -11.85
CA PRO A 119 27.46 44.96 -11.31
C PRO A 119 26.91 44.21 -10.08
N TRP A 120 25.94 44.78 -9.36
CA TRP A 120 25.24 44.12 -8.24
C TRP A 120 24.05 43.25 -8.67
N GLN A 121 23.73 43.20 -9.97
CA GLN A 121 22.65 42.35 -10.49
C GLN A 121 23.17 40.96 -10.80
N LYS A 122 22.35 39.94 -10.49
CA LYS A 122 22.64 38.54 -10.84
C LYS A 122 22.72 38.37 -12.36
N GLN A 123 23.51 37.40 -12.81
CA GLN A 123 23.71 37.04 -14.21
C GLN A 123 22.36 36.83 -14.91
N LYS A 124 22.11 37.55 -16.00
CA LYS A 124 20.88 37.45 -16.79
C LYS A 124 21.10 36.54 -18.00
N TYR A 125 20.07 35.78 -18.35
CA TYR A 125 20.06 34.87 -19.48
C TYR A 125 18.94 35.27 -20.45
N GLN A 126 19.24 35.20 -21.75
CA GLN A 126 18.24 35.44 -22.79
C GLN A 126 17.80 34.09 -23.33
N CYS A 127 16.64 33.62 -22.85
CA CYS A 127 16.05 32.37 -23.29
C CYS A 127 15.14 32.60 -24.49
N PRO A 128 15.08 31.68 -25.47
CA PRO A 128 14.04 31.71 -26.49
C PRO A 128 12.68 31.64 -25.78
N LYS A 129 11.73 32.50 -26.16
CA LYS A 129 10.39 32.49 -25.56
C LYS A 129 9.74 31.16 -25.92
N THR A 130 9.47 30.31 -24.93
CA THR A 130 8.68 29.10 -25.12
C THR A 130 7.32 29.52 -25.66
N GLN A 131 7.00 29.16 -26.91
CA GLN A 131 5.65 29.37 -27.43
C GLN A 131 4.72 28.48 -26.60
N LYS A 132 3.86 29.07 -25.78
CA LYS A 132 2.74 28.35 -25.16
C LYS A 132 1.85 27.86 -26.31
N LYS A 133 1.84 26.54 -26.55
CA LYS A 133 0.78 25.91 -27.35
C LYS A 133 -0.51 25.90 -26.56
#